data_AF-A0A7S3ND35-F1
#
_entry.id   AF-A0A7S3ND35-F1
#
_cell.length_a   1.000
_cell.length_b   1.000
_cell.length_c   1.000
_cell.angle_alpha   90.00
_cell.angle_beta   90.00
_cell.angle_gamma   90.00
#
_symmetry.space_group_name_H-M   'P 1'
#
loop_
_entity.id
_entity.type
_entity.pdbx_description
1 polymer ?
#
loop_
_entity_poly.entity_id
_entity_poly.type
_entity_poly.pdbx_seq_one_letter_code
_entity_poly.pdbx_strand_id
1 'polypeptide(L)'
;LIQHRLFRDSCVEVLADDNTLFVKDLRIFEGRSLEDIVIVDNAVISFAYQIDNGIPILPFREDKDDVEFLHLMKIMKDISCEKDCRTFIRKAFKIGEIMQTDIDSYVHLYELSDSEDDLDDEDYLDKLAECQKSLAGSLKKRNSDGKQRVKKTKKRLSINRSKKIRS
;
A
#
# COMPACT_ATOMS: atom_id res chain seq x y z
N LEU A 1 6.37 -18.76 19.63
CA LEU A 1 5.96 -20.12 19.18
C LEU A 1 5.15 -19.97 17.90
N ILE A 2 5.29 -20.88 16.92
CA ILE A 2 4.52 -20.88 15.67
C ILE A 2 3.28 -21.76 15.84
N GLN A 3 2.07 -21.22 15.63
CA GLN A 3 0.82 -21.97 15.83
C GLN A 3 0.35 -22.72 14.57
N HIS A 4 0.57 -22.16 13.39
CA HIS A 4 0.15 -22.72 12.12
C HIS A 4 1.19 -22.49 11.03
N ARG A 5 1.20 -23.35 10.00
CA ARG A 5 1.99 -23.19 8.78
C ARG A 5 1.03 -23.26 7.61
N LEU A 6 1.04 -22.23 6.77
CA LEU A 6 0.22 -22.14 5.57
C LEU A 6 1.16 -22.03 4.38
N PHE A 7 0.74 -22.60 3.25
CA PHE A 7 1.56 -22.71 2.04
C PHE A 7 0.81 -22.13 0.84
N ARG A 8 1.37 -22.32 -0.35
CA ARG A 8 0.83 -21.76 -1.61
C ARG A 8 -0.61 -22.18 -1.87
N ASP A 9 -0.98 -23.41 -1.53
CA ASP A 9 -2.34 -23.94 -1.67
C ASP A 9 -3.37 -23.22 -0.79
N SER A 10 -2.92 -22.44 0.20
CA SER A 10 -3.76 -21.61 1.07
C SER A 10 -3.92 -20.17 0.54
N CYS A 11 -3.24 -19.81 -0.56
CA CYS A 11 -3.33 -18.49 -1.17
C CYS A 11 -4.48 -18.45 -2.19
N VAL A 12 -5.00 -17.25 -2.42
CA VAL A 12 -5.89 -16.97 -3.55
C VAL A 12 -5.04 -16.70 -4.78
N GLU A 13 -5.26 -17.47 -5.84
CA GLU A 13 -4.62 -17.27 -7.14
C GLU A 13 -5.32 -16.16 -7.92
N VAL A 14 -4.53 -15.21 -8.42
CA VAL A 14 -5.01 -14.10 -9.25
C VAL A 14 -4.23 -14.14 -10.56
N LEU A 15 -4.95 -14.27 -11.68
CA LEU A 15 -4.36 -14.20 -13.01
C LEU A 15 -4.12 -12.73 -13.39
N ALA A 16 -2.88 -12.40 -13.71
CA ALA A 16 -2.47 -11.09 -14.20
C ALA A 16 -1.67 -11.28 -15.50
N ASP A 17 -2.28 -10.90 -16.62
CA ASP A 17 -1.76 -11.12 -17.97
C ASP A 17 -1.33 -12.58 -18.21
N ASP A 18 -0.02 -12.83 -18.24
CA ASP A 18 0.64 -14.12 -18.45
C ASP A 18 1.18 -14.76 -17.16
N ASN A 19 1.00 -14.11 -16.00
CA ASN A 19 1.53 -14.55 -14.72
C ASN A 19 0.42 -14.86 -13.69
N THR A 20 0.72 -15.77 -12.76
CA THR A 20 -0.13 -16.07 -11.60
C THR A 20 0.45 -15.41 -10.36
N LEU A 21 -0.33 -14.52 -9.75
CA LEU A 21 -0.03 -13.87 -8.48
C LEU A 21 -0.73 -14.61 -7.34
N PHE A 22 -0.07 -14.66 -6.18
CA PHE A 22 -0.61 -15.32 -4.99
C PHE A 22 -0.90 -14.28 -3.91
N VAL A 23 -2.17 -14.16 -3.53
CA VAL A 23 -2.63 -13.26 -2.48
C VAL A 23 -2.97 -14.06 -1.22
N LYS A 24 -2.39 -13.67 -0.09
CA LYS A 24 -2.62 -14.25 1.24
C LYS A 24 -3.83 -13.57 1.86
N ASP A 25 -5.02 -14.06 1.52
CA ASP A 25 -6.26 -13.52 2.06
C ASP A 25 -6.38 -13.82 3.56
N LEU A 26 -6.32 -12.79 4.41
CA LEU A 26 -6.32 -12.98 5.87
C LEU A 26 -7.65 -13.53 6.42
N ARG A 27 -8.71 -13.58 5.61
CA ARG A 27 -10.01 -14.11 6.01
C ARG A 27 -10.02 -15.62 6.25
N ILE A 28 -8.95 -16.36 5.90
CA ILE A 28 -8.86 -17.79 6.24
C ILE A 28 -8.79 -18.02 7.75
N PHE A 29 -8.35 -17.02 8.53
CA PHE A 29 -8.28 -17.13 9.98
C PHE A 29 -9.66 -16.89 10.62
N GLU A 30 -10.50 -17.92 10.56
CA GLU A 30 -11.83 -17.89 11.17
C GLU A 30 -11.78 -17.54 12.66
N GLY A 31 -12.77 -16.76 13.11
CA GLY A 31 -12.88 -16.33 14.51
C GLY A 31 -11.88 -15.25 14.93
N ARG A 32 -11.09 -14.68 14.02
CA ARG A 32 -10.21 -13.53 14.28
C ARG A 32 -10.70 -12.30 13.53
N SER A 33 -10.78 -11.17 14.23
CA SER A 33 -11.10 -9.88 13.62
C SER A 33 -9.89 -9.36 12.84
N LEU A 34 -10.12 -8.78 11.66
CA LEU A 34 -9.04 -8.13 10.90
C LEU A 34 -8.44 -6.93 11.65
N GLU A 35 -9.08 -6.40 12.69
CA GLU A 35 -8.48 -5.35 13.52
C GLU A 35 -7.32 -5.86 14.39
N ASP A 36 -7.21 -7.19 14.57
CA ASP A 36 -6.22 -7.88 15.41
C ASP A 36 -5.21 -8.72 14.60
N ILE A 37 -5.22 -8.64 13.26
CA ILE A 37 -4.34 -9.43 12.38
C ILE A 37 -3.40 -8.50 11.63
N VAL A 38 -2.10 -8.80 11.69
CA VAL A 38 -1.06 -8.14 10.90
C VAL A 38 -0.39 -9.17 10.01
N ILE A 39 -0.06 -8.80 8.78
CA ILE A 39 0.79 -9.57 7.89
C ILE A 39 2.05 -8.78 7.57
N VAL A 40 3.20 -9.45 7.63
CA VAL A 40 4.50 -8.88 7.29
C VAL A 40 5.00 -9.62 6.07
N ASP A 41 5.31 -8.89 5.00
CA ASP A 41 5.73 -9.48 3.74
C ASP A 41 6.63 -8.53 2.96
N ASN A 42 7.57 -9.07 2.19
CA ASN A 42 8.40 -8.27 1.30
C ASN A 42 7.70 -7.98 -0.04
N ALA A 43 6.59 -8.65 -0.34
CA ALA A 43 5.80 -8.42 -1.55
C ALA A 43 4.42 -7.82 -1.20
N VAL A 44 4.21 -6.54 -1.54
CA VAL A 44 2.94 -5.83 -1.29
C VAL A 44 1.73 -6.53 -1.90
N ILE A 45 1.92 -7.15 -3.07
CA ILE A 45 0.88 -7.91 -3.77
C ILE A 45 0.32 -9.06 -2.91
N SER A 46 1.15 -9.67 -2.05
CA SER A 46 0.76 -10.81 -1.23
C SER A 46 -0.31 -10.46 -0.20
N PHE A 47 -0.53 -9.19 0.13
CA PHE A 47 -1.59 -8.76 1.04
C PHE A 47 -2.54 -7.74 0.39
N ALA A 48 -2.65 -7.74 -0.94
CA ALA A 48 -3.45 -6.78 -1.70
C ALA A 48 -4.93 -6.71 -1.28
N TYR A 49 -5.52 -7.80 -0.79
CA TYR A 49 -6.92 -7.83 -0.34
C TYR A 49 -7.14 -7.16 1.03
N GLN A 50 -6.10 -7.05 1.85
CA GLN A 50 -6.12 -6.41 3.15
C GLN A 50 -4.91 -5.48 3.29
N ILE A 51 -4.80 -4.50 2.39
CA ILE A 51 -3.63 -3.62 2.30
C ILE A 51 -3.34 -2.87 3.62
N ASP A 52 -4.41 -2.52 4.36
CA ASP A 52 -4.31 -1.84 5.64
C ASP A 52 -3.82 -2.76 6.78
N ASN A 53 -3.68 -4.06 6.54
CA ASN A 53 -3.15 -5.04 7.50
C ASN A 53 -1.67 -5.38 7.24
N GLY A 54 -1.10 -4.88 6.16
CA GLY A 54 0.23 -5.24 5.69
C GLY A 54 1.34 -4.30 6.16
N ILE A 55 2.42 -4.87 6.67
CA ILE A 55 3.70 -4.21 6.90
C ILE A 55 4.67 -4.68 5.82
N PRO A 56 5.05 -3.82 4.87
CA PRO A 56 6.12 -4.13 3.94
C PRO A 56 7.44 -4.18 4.71
N ILE A 57 8.19 -5.27 4.55
CA ILE A 57 9.56 -5.39 5.07
C ILE A 57 10.53 -5.47 3.91
N LEU A 58 11.73 -4.90 4.06
CA LEU A 58 12.73 -5.02 3.02
C LEU A 58 13.16 -6.50 2.85
N PRO A 59 13.47 -6.92 1.62
CA PRO A 59 14.01 -8.25 1.39
C PRO A 59 15.40 -8.36 2.03
N PHE A 60 15.62 -9.43 2.80
CA PHE A 60 16.94 -9.71 3.35
C PHE A 60 17.90 -10.18 2.25
N ARG A 61 19.06 -9.52 2.13
CA ARG A 61 20.08 -9.78 1.08
C ARG A 61 21.43 -10.22 1.64
N GLU A 62 21.42 -11.00 2.72
CA GLU A 62 22.64 -11.48 3.40
C GLU A 62 23.52 -10.39 4.02
N ASP A 63 22.99 -9.17 4.19
CA ASP A 63 23.65 -8.10 4.91
C ASP A 63 23.71 -8.43 6.41
N LYS A 64 24.91 -8.33 6.99
CA LYS A 64 25.15 -8.58 8.42
C LYS A 64 24.77 -7.38 9.30
N ASP A 65 24.68 -6.21 8.69
CA ASP A 65 24.29 -4.97 9.37
C ASP A 65 22.78 -4.68 9.20
N ASP A 66 22.01 -5.62 8.63
CA ASP A 66 20.55 -5.53 8.52
C ASP A 66 19.89 -5.38 9.90
N VAL A 67 19.05 -4.35 10.01
CA VAL A 67 18.31 -4.01 11.24
C VAL A 67 16.79 -4.03 11.03
N GLU A 68 16.31 -4.61 9.93
CA GLU A 68 14.90 -4.52 9.54
C GLU A 68 13.97 -5.23 10.51
N PHE A 69 14.40 -6.35 11.08
CA PHE A 69 13.67 -7.01 12.15
C PHE A 69 13.61 -6.16 13.44
N LEU A 70 14.62 -5.33 13.73
CA LEU A 70 14.59 -4.42 14.88
C LEU A 70 13.57 -3.30 14.65
N HIS A 71 13.52 -2.75 13.43
CA HIS A 71 12.49 -1.80 13.02
C HIS A 71 11.08 -2.41 13.13
N LEU A 72 10.90 -3.64 12.63
CA LEU A 72 9.65 -4.37 12.75
C LEU A 72 9.26 -4.58 14.21
N MET A 73 10.19 -4.98 15.08
CA MET A 73 9.90 -5.16 16.51
C MET A 73 9.37 -3.87 17.16
N LYS A 74 9.93 -2.71 16.80
CA LYS A 74 9.45 -1.41 17.29
C LYS A 74 8.02 -1.15 16.82
N ILE A 75 7.74 -1.37 15.53
CA ILE A 75 6.40 -1.21 14.95
C ILE A 75 5.39 -2.15 15.61
N MET A 76 5.75 -3.42 15.83
CA MET A 76 4.89 -4.40 16.50
C MET A 76 4.54 -3.97 17.94
N LYS A 77 5.50 -3.35 18.64
CA LYS A 77 5.25 -2.78 19.97
C LYS A 77 4.25 -1.63 19.93
N ASP A 78 4.39 -0.73 18.97
CA ASP A 78 3.45 0.40 18.80
C ASP A 78 2.04 -0.09 18.43
N ILE A 79 1.93 -1.05 17.51
CA ILE A 79 0.66 -1.69 17.13
C ILE A 79 -0.01 -2.38 18.32
N SER A 80 0.75 -3.01 19.21
CA SER A 80 0.18 -3.73 20.37
C SER A 80 -0.60 -2.83 21.33
N CYS A 81 -0.42 -1.52 21.24
CA CYS A 81 -1.13 -0.52 22.05
C CYS A 81 -2.38 0.03 21.34
N GLU A 82 -2.62 -0.34 20.09
CA GLU A 82 -3.75 0.13 19.29
C GLU A 82 -4.93 -0.84 19.38
N LYS A 83 -6.15 -0.28 19.39
CA LYS A 83 -7.37 -1.10 19.38
C LYS A 83 -7.63 -1.75 18.01
N ASP A 84 -7.19 -1.10 16.94
CA ASP A 84 -7.31 -1.59 15.56
C ASP A 84 -5.99 -1.32 14.84
N CYS A 85 -5.23 -2.38 14.57
CA CYS A 85 -3.89 -2.29 13.98
C CYS A 85 -3.90 -1.55 12.63
N ARG A 86 -4.99 -1.64 11.88
CA ARG A 86 -5.13 -1.05 10.54
C ARG A 86 -5.06 0.47 10.57
N THR A 87 -5.49 1.08 11.68
CA THR A 87 -5.45 2.53 11.83
C THR A 87 -4.02 3.06 11.92
N PHE A 88 -3.13 2.32 12.60
CA PHE A 88 -1.71 2.61 12.68
C PHE A 88 -1.03 2.34 11.34
N ILE A 89 -1.21 1.14 10.79
CA ILE A 89 -0.56 0.70 9.55
C ILE A 89 -0.90 1.66 8.39
N ARG A 90 -2.18 2.04 8.25
CA ARG A 90 -2.60 3.00 7.22
C ARG A 90 -1.89 4.35 7.36
N LYS A 91 -1.70 4.84 8.58
CA LYS A 91 -1.02 6.13 8.83
C LYS A 91 0.49 6.03 8.57
N ALA A 92 1.10 4.92 8.96
CA ALA A 92 2.54 4.69 8.86
C ALA A 92 2.98 4.51 7.40
N PHE A 93 2.29 3.66 6.64
CA PHE A 93 2.75 3.25 5.30
C PHE A 93 1.95 3.86 4.15
N LYS A 94 0.69 4.25 4.38
CA LYS A 94 -0.19 4.88 3.37
C LYS A 94 -0.26 4.14 2.03
N ILE A 95 -0.08 2.82 2.04
CA ILE A 95 0.01 1.99 0.83
C ILE A 95 -1.24 2.15 -0.03
N GLY A 96 -2.43 2.20 0.60
CA GLY A 96 -3.69 2.42 -0.13
C GLY A 96 -3.77 3.79 -0.85
N GLU A 97 -3.08 4.82 -0.36
CA GLU A 97 -2.96 6.12 -1.04
C GLU A 97 -1.98 6.03 -2.21
N ILE A 98 -0.85 5.33 -1.99
CA ILE A 98 0.21 5.10 -2.97
C ILE A 98 -0.31 4.30 -4.17
N MET A 99 -1.10 3.25 -3.93
CA MET A 99 -1.69 2.45 -5.00
C MET A 99 -2.69 3.23 -5.87
N GLN A 100 -3.26 4.32 -5.35
CA GLN A 100 -4.10 5.23 -6.14
C GLN A 100 -3.28 6.24 -6.94
N THR A 101 -1.99 6.37 -6.63
CA THR A 101 -1.02 7.25 -7.27
C THR A 101 -0.04 6.43 -8.11
N ASP A 102 -0.56 5.80 -9.16
CA ASP A 102 0.21 5.08 -10.20
C ASP A 102 1.31 4.15 -9.66
N ILE A 103 0.95 2.87 -9.50
CA ILE A 103 1.81 1.81 -8.93
C ILE A 103 3.15 1.72 -9.65
N ASP A 104 3.19 1.96 -10.96
CA ASP A 104 4.39 1.90 -11.77
C ASP A 104 5.47 2.86 -11.25
N SER A 105 5.06 4.04 -10.76
CA SER A 105 5.99 5.01 -10.19
C SER A 105 6.56 4.57 -8.83
N TYR A 106 5.79 3.80 -8.06
CA TYR A 106 6.20 3.35 -6.73
C TYR A 106 7.03 2.08 -6.77
N VAL A 107 6.66 1.12 -7.62
CA VAL A 107 7.47 -0.09 -7.87
C VAL A 107 8.84 0.31 -8.38
N HIS A 108 8.89 1.23 -9.35
CA HIS A 108 10.15 1.75 -9.86
C HIS A 108 10.96 2.54 -8.81
N LEU A 109 10.31 3.24 -7.87
CA LEU A 109 11.02 3.92 -6.76
C LEU A 109 11.67 2.91 -5.80
N TYR A 110 10.96 1.84 -5.47
CA TYR A 110 11.46 0.78 -4.59
C TYR A 110 12.56 -0.07 -5.26
N GLU A 111 12.42 -0.36 -6.54
CA GLU A 111 13.45 -1.07 -7.32
C GLU A 111 14.71 -0.20 -7.52
N LEU A 112 14.55 1.13 -7.62
CA LEU A 112 15.68 2.05 -7.69
C LEU A 112 16.40 2.20 -6.34
N SER A 113 15.68 2.27 -5.22
CA SER A 113 16.31 2.27 -3.89
C SER A 113 17.05 0.97 -3.61
N ASP A 114 16.58 -0.13 -4.20
CA ASP A 114 17.21 -1.45 -4.15
C ASP A 114 18.47 -1.57 -5.04
N SER A 115 18.81 -0.54 -5.82
CA SER A 115 19.97 -0.49 -6.73
C SER A 115 21.05 0.52 -6.31
N GLU A 116 20.94 1.09 -5.10
CA GLU A 116 21.84 2.15 -4.58
C GLU A 116 23.31 1.72 -4.38
N ASP A 117 23.64 0.43 -4.53
CA ASP A 117 25.01 -0.06 -4.34
C ASP A 117 25.95 0.12 -5.56
N ASP A 118 25.47 0.57 -6.74
CA ASP A 118 26.26 0.45 -7.99
C ASP A 118 26.35 1.69 -8.94
N LEU A 119 25.90 2.93 -8.61
CA LEU A 119 25.94 4.06 -9.60
C LEU A 119 26.32 5.46 -9.06
N ASP A 120 27.15 6.19 -9.83
CA ASP A 120 27.70 7.53 -9.56
C ASP A 120 26.65 8.63 -9.28
N ASP A 121 26.92 9.45 -8.25
CA ASP A 121 25.99 10.37 -7.55
C ASP A 121 25.28 11.48 -8.38
N GLU A 122 25.76 11.86 -9.57
CA GLU A 122 25.18 12.99 -10.32
C GLU A 122 23.93 12.62 -11.16
N ASP A 123 23.86 11.42 -11.72
CA ASP A 123 22.71 10.97 -12.54
C ASP A 123 21.48 10.62 -11.65
N TYR A 124 21.74 10.22 -10.41
CA TYR A 124 20.72 9.88 -9.41
C TYR A 124 19.90 11.11 -8.97
N LEU A 125 20.56 12.24 -8.72
CA LEU A 125 19.88 13.47 -8.29
C LEU A 125 18.97 14.05 -9.39
N ASP A 126 19.37 13.92 -10.66
CA ASP A 126 18.55 14.34 -11.80
C ASP A 126 17.34 13.42 -12.00
N LYS A 127 17.51 12.10 -11.89
CA LYS A 127 16.41 11.12 -11.96
C LYS A 127 15.43 11.23 -10.80
N LEU A 128 15.91 11.46 -9.58
CA LEU A 128 15.08 11.77 -8.41
C LEU A 128 14.29 13.07 -8.61
N ALA A 129 14.94 14.13 -9.11
CA ALA A 129 14.29 15.40 -9.37
C ALA A 129 13.21 15.28 -10.46
N GLU A 130 13.41 14.43 -11.46
CA GLU A 130 12.45 14.17 -12.53
C GLU A 130 11.24 13.35 -12.04
N CYS A 131 11.48 12.32 -11.23
CA CYS A 131 10.43 11.53 -10.59
C CYS A 131 9.59 12.37 -9.60
N GLN A 132 10.24 13.21 -8.78
CA GLN A 132 9.56 14.15 -7.88
C GLN A 132 8.73 15.20 -8.64
N LYS A 133 9.22 15.70 -9.79
CA LYS A 133 8.45 16.62 -10.66
C LYS A 133 7.23 15.93 -11.26
N SER A 134 7.36 14.68 -11.69
CA SER A 134 6.25 13.87 -12.21
C SER A 134 5.18 13.62 -11.14
N LEU A 135 5.60 13.23 -9.94
CA LEU A 135 4.72 12.99 -8.80
C LEU A 135 4.00 14.27 -8.35
N ALA A 136 4.71 15.40 -8.26
CA ALA A 136 4.13 16.70 -7.93
C ALA A 136 3.15 17.20 -9.00
N GLY A 137 3.41 16.92 -10.28
CA GLY A 137 2.50 17.20 -11.40
C GLY A 137 1.21 16.38 -11.32
N SER A 138 1.34 15.08 -11.05
CA SER A 138 0.22 14.14 -10.89
C SER A 138 -0.65 14.42 -9.66
N LEU A 139 -0.06 14.95 -8.57
CA LEU A 139 -0.80 15.40 -7.39
C LEU A 139 -1.55 16.72 -7.63
N LYS A 140 -0.97 17.67 -8.39
CA LYS A 140 -1.63 18.93 -8.76
C LYS A 140 -2.82 18.71 -9.71
N LYS A 141 -2.67 17.83 -10.71
CA LYS A 141 -3.72 17.50 -11.70
C LYS A 141 -4.93 16.82 -11.05
N ARG A 142 -4.71 15.93 -10.09
CA ARG A 142 -5.78 15.27 -9.34
C ARG A 142 -6.53 16.19 -8.38
N ASN A 143 -5.85 17.17 -7.78
CA ASN A 143 -6.50 18.19 -6.95
C ASN A 143 -7.42 19.13 -7.77
N SER A 144 -7.12 19.37 -9.05
CA SER A 144 -8.03 20.08 -9.97
C SER A 144 -9.22 19.23 -10.40
N ASP A 145 -9.01 17.95 -10.71
CA ASP A 145 -10.06 17.03 -11.18
C ASP A 145 -11.03 16.62 -10.06
N GLY A 146 -10.51 16.42 -8.84
CA GLY A 146 -11.31 16.19 -7.63
C GLY A 146 -12.24 17.36 -7.30
N LYS A 147 -11.78 18.61 -7.50
CA LYS A 147 -12.62 19.81 -7.32
C LYS A 147 -13.74 19.90 -8.37
N GLN A 148 -13.54 19.45 -9.60
CA GLN A 148 -14.60 19.42 -10.63
C GLN A 148 -15.61 18.30 -10.38
N ARG A 149 -15.14 17.13 -9.94
CA ARG A 149 -15.98 15.96 -9.66
C ARG A 149 -16.91 16.19 -8.46
N VAL A 150 -16.44 16.84 -7.38
CA VAL A 150 -17.28 17.24 -6.24
C VAL A 150 -18.34 18.30 -6.63
N LYS A 151 -18.00 19.24 -7.52
CA LYS A 151 -18.95 20.25 -8.04
C LYS A 151 -20.06 19.61 -8.90
N LYS A 152 -19.73 18.62 -9.74
CA LYS A 152 -20.72 17.87 -10.53
C LYS A 152 -21.69 17.06 -9.65
N THR A 153 -21.20 16.43 -8.58
CA THR A 153 -22.04 15.64 -7.67
C THR A 153 -22.99 16.51 -6.85
N LYS A 154 -22.55 17.67 -6.35
CA LYS A 154 -23.42 18.63 -5.64
C LYS A 154 -24.53 19.20 -6.53
N LYS A 155 -24.26 19.48 -7.82
CA LYS A 155 -25.26 19.95 -8.79
C LYS A 155 -26.29 18.87 -9.16
N ARG A 156 -25.89 17.60 -9.22
CA ARG A 156 -26.81 16.47 -9.44
C ARG A 156 -27.76 16.22 -8.25
N LEU A 157 -27.25 16.35 -7.02
CA LEU A 157 -28.05 16.19 -5.80
C LEU A 157 -29.07 17.33 -5.59
N SER A 158 -28.75 18.57 -5.98
CA SER A 158 -29.70 19.69 -5.89
C SER A 158 -30.85 19.57 -6.89
N ILE A 159 -30.58 19.10 -8.11
CA ILE A 159 -31.59 18.93 -9.17
C ILE A 159 -32.60 17.83 -8.81
N ASN A 160 -32.15 16.74 -8.19
CA ASN A 160 -33.04 15.63 -7.81
C ASN A 160 -33.94 15.94 -6.60
N ARG A 161 -33.50 16.81 -5.67
CA ARG A 161 -34.35 17.28 -4.57
C ARG A 161 -35.49 18.18 -5.04
N SER A 162 -35.27 19.03 -6.05
CA SER A 162 -36.30 19.93 -6.59
C SER A 162 -37.40 19.20 -7.37
N LYS A 163 -37.11 18.02 -7.95
CA LYS A 163 -38.10 17.21 -8.68
C LYS A 163 -38.97 16.35 -7.76
N LYS A 164 -38.47 15.94 -6.59
CA LYS A 164 -39.21 15.08 -5.64
C LYS A 164 -40.23 15.83 -4.79
N ILE A 165 -40.22 17.16 -4.79
CA ILE A 165 -41.17 18.02 -4.05
C ILE A 165 -42.39 18.42 -4.92
N ARG A 166 -42.38 18.10 -6.22
CA ARG A 166 -43.43 18.48 -7.19
C ARG A 166 -44.20 17.27 -7.77
N SER A 167 -44.12 16.11 -7.12
CA SER A 167 -44.87 14.89 -7.41
C SER A 167 -45.59 14.45 -6.15
#